data_AF-A0A7C7PFY9-F1
#
_entry.id   AF-A0A7C7PFY9-F1
#
_cell.length_a   1.000
_cell.length_b   1.000
_cell.length_c   1.000
_cell.angle_alpha   90.00
_cell.angle_beta   90.00
_cell.angle_gamma   90.00
#
_symmetry.space_group_name_H-M   'P 1'
#
loop_
_entity.id
_entity.type
_entity.pdbx_description
1 polymer ?
#
loop_
_entity_poly.entity_id
_entity_poly.type
_entity_poly.pdbx_seq_one_letter_code
_entity_poly.pdbx_strand_id
1 'polypeptide(L)'
;MYSLYCARDCVDEAFLLLESDIVYERRALITCLEHPSDNVLLLAGLSKTSDECFVETRDGCLVAIGKSRESLGAEVPGEMVGICKISRSLYSVMLEAAEQCFRTTRHVDYETDCLVAVAGTVSIACPSVEDLVWCEIDDETHLIRARNEIYPVVQVDDNQQINLSKFKTIGFFEERDLIIRHIHDFFESVNAHRIRACIMFGTLLGKLRHNDFIPWDDDVDIVVFDFDAFLAQCAPELEQQGYAVEPDVRDGKRMGCRIFREDSAMVPGKPRLRFPWVGIWEHEVNEDGLIVLSPEDIRYKPEDFLPLGQVDLLGIPVGVPHNPTEILNTYFGSDDWMEVCQLPYRDHRKGGKLTGFPDDKFNLQTVLNYLAAEQLPALREVAKNDIE
;
A
#
# COMPACT_ATOMS: atom_id res chain seq x y z
N MET A 1 -25.51 6.40 -28.18
CA MET A 1 -26.67 6.16 -27.27
C MET A 1 -27.46 4.86 -27.52
N TYR A 2 -27.86 4.49 -28.75
CA TYR A 2 -28.78 3.34 -28.97
C TYR A 2 -28.28 2.00 -28.40
N SER A 3 -26.98 1.72 -28.47
CA SER A 3 -26.37 0.54 -27.83
C SER A 3 -26.60 0.50 -26.32
N LEU A 4 -26.41 1.62 -25.63
CA LEU A 4 -26.70 1.76 -24.20
C LEU A 4 -28.19 1.62 -23.91
N TYR A 5 -29.07 2.16 -24.76
CA TYR A 5 -30.52 2.00 -24.61
C TYR A 5 -30.95 0.53 -24.68
N CYS A 6 -30.33 -0.28 -25.55
CA CYS A 6 -30.63 -1.71 -25.63
C CYS A 6 -30.30 -2.47 -24.33
N ALA A 7 -29.37 -1.95 -23.52
CA ALA A 7 -28.99 -2.53 -22.22
C ALA A 7 -29.81 -2.01 -21.03
N ARG A 8 -30.76 -1.08 -21.23
CA ARG A 8 -31.48 -0.38 -20.15
C ARG A 8 -32.20 -1.32 -19.16
N ASP A 9 -32.66 -2.48 -19.63
CA ASP A 9 -33.37 -3.46 -18.79
C ASP A 9 -32.39 -4.32 -17.95
N CYS A 10 -31.07 -4.18 -18.18
CA CYS A 10 -29.99 -4.87 -17.48
C CYS A 10 -29.25 -3.97 -16.47
N VAL A 11 -29.62 -2.70 -16.35
CA VAL A 11 -28.92 -1.72 -15.49
C VAL A 11 -29.93 -1.09 -14.52
N ASP A 12 -29.86 -1.46 -13.25
CA ASP A 12 -30.80 -1.06 -12.19
C ASP A 12 -30.18 -0.18 -11.08
N GLU A 13 -28.85 -0.06 -11.07
CA GLU A 13 -28.06 0.77 -10.15
C GLU A 13 -27.19 1.80 -10.88
N ALA A 14 -26.45 2.63 -10.12
CA ALA A 14 -25.46 3.53 -10.69
C ALA A 14 -24.32 2.71 -11.31
N PHE A 15 -23.80 3.17 -12.44
CA PHE A 15 -22.83 2.40 -13.22
C PHE A 15 -21.75 3.29 -13.81
N LEU A 16 -20.64 2.66 -14.19
CA LEU A 16 -19.66 3.28 -15.07
C LEU A 16 -20.04 2.98 -16.53
N LEU A 17 -20.14 4.02 -17.34
CA LEU A 17 -20.24 3.91 -18.80
C LEU A 17 -18.83 4.09 -19.37
N LEU A 18 -18.39 3.12 -20.16
CA LEU A 18 -17.10 3.13 -20.82
C LEU A 18 -17.27 2.89 -22.32
N GLU A 19 -16.52 3.63 -23.11
CA GLU A 19 -16.25 3.31 -24.51
C GLU A 19 -15.37 2.04 -24.61
N SER A 20 -15.48 1.31 -25.71
CA SER A 20 -14.87 -0.03 -25.84
C SER A 20 -13.44 -0.03 -26.40
N ASP A 21 -13.04 1.09 -26.96
CA ASP A 21 -11.84 1.37 -27.76
C ASP A 21 -10.78 2.13 -26.97
N ILE A 22 -10.98 2.35 -25.68
CA ILE A 22 -10.03 3.11 -24.85
C ILE A 22 -9.02 2.23 -24.12
N VAL A 23 -7.78 2.72 -24.04
CA VAL A 23 -6.73 2.25 -23.13
C VAL A 23 -6.45 3.35 -22.13
N TYR A 24 -6.43 3.02 -20.84
CA TYR A 24 -6.30 4.01 -19.77
C TYR A 24 -5.62 3.40 -18.55
N GLU A 25 -4.95 4.25 -17.78
CA GLU A 25 -4.40 3.89 -16.46
C GLU A 25 -5.49 3.83 -15.36
N ARG A 26 -5.21 3.08 -14.28
CA ARG A 26 -6.17 2.89 -13.18
C ARG A 26 -6.70 4.19 -12.55
N ARG A 27 -5.92 5.28 -12.55
CA ARG A 27 -6.33 6.59 -12.00
C ARG A 27 -7.63 7.10 -12.63
N ALA A 28 -7.91 6.76 -13.89
CA ALA A 28 -9.15 7.13 -14.57
C ALA A 28 -10.40 6.62 -13.80
N LEU A 29 -10.42 5.33 -13.44
CA LEU A 29 -11.52 4.72 -12.72
C LEU A 29 -11.65 5.22 -11.28
N ILE A 30 -10.51 5.35 -10.58
CA ILE A 30 -10.48 5.86 -9.20
C ILE A 30 -11.09 7.26 -9.15
N THR A 31 -10.67 8.13 -10.07
CA THR A 31 -11.16 9.52 -10.15
C THR A 31 -12.67 9.56 -10.31
N CYS A 32 -13.26 8.71 -11.16
CA CYS A 32 -14.71 8.63 -11.29
C CYS A 32 -15.40 8.09 -10.04
N LEU A 33 -14.90 6.99 -9.48
CA LEU A 33 -15.55 6.28 -8.38
C LEU A 33 -15.51 7.06 -7.06
N GLU A 34 -14.37 7.66 -6.74
CA GLU A 34 -14.13 8.38 -5.48
C GLU A 34 -14.65 9.83 -5.51
N HIS A 35 -15.02 10.37 -6.67
CA HIS A 35 -15.60 11.70 -6.75
C HIS A 35 -16.93 11.76 -5.99
N PRO A 36 -17.17 12.82 -5.17
CA PRO A 36 -18.36 12.92 -4.32
C PRO A 36 -19.67 13.07 -5.11
N SER A 37 -19.62 13.53 -6.36
CA SER A 37 -20.80 13.63 -7.22
C SER A 37 -21.26 12.25 -7.71
N ASP A 38 -22.58 12.10 -7.82
CA ASP A 38 -23.21 10.89 -8.36
C ASP A 38 -23.05 10.77 -9.89
N ASN A 39 -22.80 11.90 -10.57
CA ASN A 39 -22.62 11.97 -12.01
C ASN A 39 -21.27 12.60 -12.34
N VAL A 40 -20.46 11.90 -13.12
CA VAL A 40 -19.10 12.33 -13.48
C VAL A 40 -18.87 12.06 -14.96
N LEU A 41 -18.29 13.03 -15.67
CA LEU A 41 -17.68 12.88 -16.98
C LEU A 41 -16.18 13.12 -16.82
N LEU A 42 -15.35 12.08 -17.00
CA LEU A 42 -13.90 12.21 -16.81
C LEU A 42 -13.26 12.97 -17.97
N LEU A 43 -12.39 13.93 -17.62
CA LEU A 43 -11.60 14.68 -18.57
C LEU A 43 -10.10 14.40 -18.42
N ALA A 44 -9.37 14.55 -19.51
CA ALA A 44 -7.91 14.54 -19.55
C ALA A 44 -7.36 15.86 -20.09
N GLY A 45 -6.06 16.08 -19.88
CA GLY A 45 -5.32 17.14 -20.57
C GLY A 45 -5.43 16.99 -22.09
N LEU A 46 -5.36 18.12 -22.81
CA LEU A 46 -5.55 18.15 -24.27
C LEU A 46 -4.43 17.39 -25.00
N SER A 47 -4.81 16.35 -25.74
CA SER A 47 -3.86 15.47 -26.42
C SER A 47 -3.30 16.04 -27.72
N LYS A 48 -3.93 17.06 -28.31
CA LYS A 48 -3.61 17.65 -29.62
C LYS A 48 -3.75 16.65 -30.78
N THR A 49 -4.66 15.69 -30.65
CA THR A 49 -5.05 14.79 -31.74
C THR A 49 -6.07 15.47 -32.65
N SER A 50 -6.52 14.81 -33.72
CA SER A 50 -7.46 15.42 -34.69
C SER A 50 -8.94 15.15 -34.39
N ASP A 51 -9.23 14.37 -33.36
CA ASP A 51 -10.53 13.79 -33.01
C ASP A 51 -11.05 14.23 -31.63
N GLU A 52 -10.35 15.16 -30.98
CA GLU A 52 -10.60 15.62 -29.62
C GLU A 52 -12.07 16.07 -29.40
N CYS A 53 -12.67 15.54 -28.34
CA CYS A 53 -13.97 15.99 -27.84
C CYS A 53 -13.74 17.00 -26.70
N PHE A 54 -13.60 18.29 -27.04
CA PHE A 54 -13.44 19.36 -26.05
C PHE A 54 -14.70 19.51 -25.20
N VAL A 55 -14.53 19.67 -23.89
CA VAL A 55 -15.65 19.81 -22.95
C VAL A 55 -15.66 21.21 -22.37
N GLU A 56 -16.76 21.93 -22.56
CA GLU A 56 -17.04 23.19 -21.86
C GLU A 56 -17.66 22.91 -20.51
N THR A 57 -17.16 23.57 -19.48
CA THR A 57 -17.69 23.50 -18.12
C THR A 57 -18.14 24.87 -17.62
N ARG A 58 -18.95 24.85 -16.55
CA ARG A 58 -19.22 26.02 -15.71
C ARG A 58 -19.25 25.55 -14.27
N ASP A 59 -18.42 26.16 -13.43
CA ASP A 59 -18.27 25.76 -12.02
C ASP A 59 -17.96 24.25 -11.88
N GLY A 60 -17.12 23.73 -12.80
CA GLY A 60 -16.75 22.31 -12.84
C GLY A 60 -17.85 21.34 -13.30
N CYS A 61 -18.99 21.84 -13.80
CA CYS A 61 -20.09 21.02 -14.33
C CYS A 61 -20.20 21.12 -15.86
N LEU A 62 -20.62 20.03 -16.51
CA LEU A 62 -20.81 19.95 -17.97
C LEU A 62 -21.76 21.03 -18.51
N VAL A 63 -21.36 21.70 -19.59
CA VAL A 63 -22.20 22.64 -20.34
C VAL A 63 -22.36 22.20 -21.80
N ALA A 64 -21.27 21.88 -22.47
CA ALA A 64 -21.27 21.51 -23.89
C ALA A 64 -20.07 20.62 -24.22
N ILE A 65 -20.17 19.87 -25.31
CA ILE A 65 -19.08 19.08 -25.90
C ILE A 65 -18.99 19.45 -27.36
N GLY A 66 -17.78 19.65 -27.87
CA GLY A 66 -17.55 20.06 -29.25
C GLY A 66 -16.25 19.53 -29.84
N LYS A 67 -16.21 19.37 -31.16
CA LYS A 67 -15.02 18.95 -31.92
C LYS A 67 -14.09 20.12 -32.31
N SER A 68 -14.45 21.36 -31.94
CA SER A 68 -13.66 22.56 -32.21
C SER A 68 -13.72 23.49 -31.00
N ARG A 69 -12.56 23.96 -30.56
CA ARG A 69 -12.44 24.86 -29.40
C ARG A 69 -13.20 26.16 -29.62
N GLU A 70 -13.30 26.63 -30.86
CA GLU A 70 -13.96 27.87 -31.25
C GLU A 70 -15.49 27.81 -31.11
N SER A 71 -16.08 26.62 -31.06
CA SER A 71 -17.52 26.47 -30.86
C SER A 71 -17.94 26.43 -29.39
N LEU A 72 -17.00 26.56 -28.46
CA LEU A 72 -17.21 26.44 -27.01
C LEU A 72 -16.88 27.73 -26.25
N GLY A 73 -17.42 27.85 -25.05
CA GLY A 73 -17.21 28.96 -24.12
C GLY A 73 -15.78 29.10 -23.58
N ALA A 74 -15.62 29.89 -22.51
CA ALA A 74 -14.31 30.25 -22.00
C ALA A 74 -13.62 29.10 -21.24
N GLU A 75 -14.36 28.32 -20.47
CA GLU A 75 -13.83 27.27 -19.58
C GLU A 75 -13.89 25.92 -20.29
N VAL A 76 -12.73 25.46 -20.79
CA VAL A 76 -12.56 24.16 -21.45
C VAL A 76 -11.39 23.44 -20.78
N PRO A 77 -11.64 22.73 -19.66
CA PRO A 77 -10.58 22.18 -18.81
C PRO A 77 -9.93 20.89 -19.35
N GLY A 78 -10.45 20.34 -20.44
CA GLY A 78 -9.90 19.11 -21.02
C GLY A 78 -10.73 18.54 -22.16
N GLU A 79 -10.29 17.37 -22.60
CA GLU A 79 -10.97 16.52 -23.57
C GLU A 79 -11.68 15.35 -22.86
N MET A 80 -12.76 14.85 -23.45
CA MET A 80 -13.50 13.70 -22.96
C MET A 80 -12.70 12.42 -23.12
N VAL A 81 -12.67 11.58 -22.07
CA VAL A 81 -11.92 10.31 -22.03
C VAL A 81 -12.77 9.10 -22.49
N GLY A 82 -14.09 9.23 -22.53
CA GLY A 82 -15.01 8.11 -22.79
C GLY A 82 -15.39 7.30 -21.54
N ILE A 83 -15.15 7.85 -20.34
CA ILE A 83 -15.51 7.23 -19.04
C ILE A 83 -16.43 8.15 -18.26
N CYS A 84 -17.61 7.65 -17.89
CA CYS A 84 -18.59 8.37 -17.07
C CYS A 84 -19.05 7.55 -15.86
N LYS A 85 -19.29 8.20 -14.72
CA LYS A 85 -20.12 7.66 -13.62
C LYS A 85 -21.53 8.19 -13.81
N ILE A 86 -22.50 7.29 -13.95
CA ILE A 86 -23.88 7.63 -14.26
C ILE A 86 -24.79 7.12 -13.15
N SER A 87 -25.48 8.04 -12.48
CA SER A 87 -26.54 7.69 -11.54
C SER A 87 -27.80 7.23 -12.26
N ARG A 88 -28.66 6.51 -11.54
CA ARG A 88 -29.97 6.09 -12.05
C ARG A 88 -30.85 7.28 -12.46
N SER A 89 -30.78 8.40 -11.74
CA SER A 89 -31.57 9.59 -12.04
C SER A 89 -31.11 10.23 -13.35
N LEU A 90 -29.80 10.40 -13.55
CA LEU A 90 -29.24 10.88 -14.82
C LEU A 90 -29.62 9.94 -15.97
N TYR A 91 -29.43 8.64 -15.80
CA TYR A 91 -29.72 7.66 -16.85
C TYR A 91 -31.20 7.70 -17.28
N SER A 92 -32.12 7.86 -16.34
CA SER A 92 -33.55 7.96 -16.64
C SER A 92 -33.85 9.15 -17.56
N VAL A 93 -33.28 10.33 -17.27
CA VAL A 93 -33.47 11.52 -18.11
C VAL A 93 -32.77 11.37 -19.46
N MET A 94 -31.61 10.70 -19.52
CA MET A 94 -30.95 10.35 -20.79
C MET A 94 -31.82 9.43 -21.65
N LEU A 95 -32.48 8.44 -21.07
CA LEU A 95 -33.40 7.54 -21.79
C LEU A 95 -34.58 8.31 -22.38
N GLU A 96 -35.19 9.22 -21.61
CA GLU A 96 -36.28 10.06 -22.08
C GLU A 96 -35.87 10.96 -23.25
N ALA A 97 -34.69 11.60 -23.16
CA ALA A 97 -34.12 12.40 -24.24
C ALA A 97 -33.88 11.54 -25.50
N ALA A 98 -33.25 10.38 -25.33
CA ALA A 98 -32.96 9.46 -26.42
C ALA A 98 -34.23 8.94 -27.12
N GLU A 99 -35.29 8.62 -26.38
CA GLU A 99 -36.56 8.14 -26.95
C GLU A 99 -37.24 9.19 -27.85
N GLN A 100 -37.08 10.48 -27.56
CA GLN A 100 -37.55 11.52 -28.46
C GLN A 100 -36.76 11.53 -29.77
N CYS A 101 -35.43 11.41 -29.70
CA CYS A 101 -34.55 11.36 -30.87
C CYS A 101 -34.81 10.09 -31.72
N PHE A 102 -35.07 8.94 -31.08
CA PHE A 102 -35.35 7.67 -31.76
C PHE A 102 -36.61 7.67 -32.64
N ARG A 103 -37.50 8.66 -32.48
CA ARG A 103 -38.63 8.86 -33.39
C ARG A 103 -38.19 9.25 -34.80
N THR A 104 -37.01 9.85 -34.95
CA THR A 104 -36.48 10.32 -36.24
C THR A 104 -35.22 9.55 -36.67
N THR A 105 -34.29 9.29 -35.76
CA THR A 105 -33.03 8.60 -36.05
C THR A 105 -32.54 7.80 -34.85
N ARG A 106 -31.84 6.69 -35.10
CA ARG A 106 -31.11 5.95 -34.05
C ARG A 106 -29.63 6.34 -33.95
N HIS A 107 -29.15 7.14 -34.89
CA HIS A 107 -27.79 7.69 -34.88
C HIS A 107 -27.78 8.90 -33.93
N VAL A 108 -27.68 8.58 -32.64
CA VAL A 108 -27.76 9.51 -31.52
C VAL A 108 -26.54 9.28 -30.64
N ASP A 109 -25.76 10.33 -30.47
CA ASP A 109 -24.54 10.33 -29.68
C ASP A 109 -24.91 10.39 -28.20
N TYR A 110 -24.21 9.65 -27.34
CA TYR A 110 -24.59 9.65 -25.90
C TYR A 110 -24.06 10.91 -25.20
N GLU A 111 -23.01 11.49 -25.73
CA GLU A 111 -22.28 12.64 -25.21
C GLU A 111 -22.97 13.97 -25.56
N THR A 112 -23.20 14.26 -26.83
CA THR A 112 -23.75 15.53 -27.31
C THR A 112 -25.28 15.54 -27.31
N ASP A 113 -25.93 14.49 -27.81
CA ASP A 113 -27.40 14.46 -27.92
C ASP A 113 -28.10 14.04 -26.63
N CYS A 114 -27.37 13.46 -25.66
CA CYS A 114 -27.93 13.02 -24.38
C CYS A 114 -27.30 13.71 -23.17
N LEU A 115 -26.01 13.49 -22.86
CA LEU A 115 -25.38 14.09 -21.66
C LEU A 115 -25.47 15.62 -21.67
N VAL A 116 -25.06 16.27 -22.76
CA VAL A 116 -25.17 17.74 -22.91
C VAL A 116 -26.63 18.21 -22.88
N ALA A 117 -27.54 17.48 -23.54
CA ALA A 117 -28.96 17.84 -23.57
C ALA A 117 -29.60 17.87 -22.18
N VAL A 118 -29.14 17.02 -21.26
CA VAL A 118 -29.69 16.92 -19.89
C VAL A 118 -28.86 17.66 -18.84
N ALA A 119 -27.65 18.14 -19.18
CA ALA A 119 -26.74 18.81 -18.26
C ALA A 119 -27.33 20.08 -17.61
N GLY A 120 -28.29 20.74 -18.27
CA GLY A 120 -29.04 21.87 -17.71
C GLY A 120 -30.08 21.48 -16.65
N THR A 121 -30.40 20.19 -16.52
CA THR A 121 -31.39 19.65 -15.57
C THR A 121 -30.74 18.82 -14.47
N VAL A 122 -29.72 18.04 -14.81
CA VAL A 122 -28.96 17.19 -13.89
C VAL A 122 -27.50 17.59 -13.94
N SER A 123 -26.93 17.97 -12.79
CA SER A 123 -25.51 18.31 -12.70
C SER A 123 -24.64 17.09 -12.97
N ILE A 124 -23.64 17.27 -13.84
CA ILE A 124 -22.62 16.29 -14.20
C ILE A 124 -21.27 16.94 -13.94
N ALA A 125 -20.52 16.44 -12.95
CA ALA A 125 -19.21 16.98 -12.61
C ALA A 125 -18.16 16.55 -13.64
N CYS A 126 -17.19 17.42 -13.92
CA CYS A 126 -16.16 17.20 -14.92
C CYS A 126 -14.73 17.32 -14.33
N PRO A 127 -14.31 16.38 -13.46
CA PRO A 127 -12.94 16.37 -12.97
C PRO A 127 -11.96 16.12 -14.12
N SER A 128 -10.89 16.92 -14.16
CA SER A 128 -9.82 16.80 -15.15
C SER A 128 -8.54 16.27 -14.50
N VAL A 129 -7.96 15.24 -15.12
CA VAL A 129 -6.64 14.69 -14.77
C VAL A 129 -5.67 15.10 -15.89
N GLU A 130 -4.91 16.16 -15.64
CA GLU A 130 -4.10 16.83 -16.69
C GLU A 130 -3.06 15.90 -17.32
N ASP A 131 -2.46 14.99 -16.54
CA ASP A 131 -1.42 14.05 -16.97
C ASP A 131 -1.94 12.61 -17.17
N LEU A 132 -3.24 12.44 -17.44
CA LEU A 132 -3.83 11.11 -17.60
C LEU A 132 -3.19 10.34 -18.76
N VAL A 133 -2.66 9.16 -18.48
CA VAL A 133 -2.12 8.25 -19.50
C VAL A 133 -3.26 7.44 -20.10
N TRP A 134 -3.72 7.86 -21.26
CA TRP A 134 -4.81 7.21 -21.98
C TRP A 134 -4.74 7.45 -23.50
N CYS A 135 -5.50 6.65 -24.26
CA CYS A 135 -5.84 6.93 -25.65
C CYS A 135 -7.06 6.11 -26.12
N GLU A 136 -7.78 6.62 -27.11
CA GLU A 136 -8.75 5.86 -27.92
C GLU A 136 -8.05 5.07 -29.04
N ILE A 137 -8.69 4.02 -29.55
CA ILE A 137 -8.21 3.13 -30.62
C ILE A 137 -9.30 2.97 -31.70
N ASP A 138 -9.50 4.02 -32.48
CA ASP A 138 -10.43 4.03 -33.63
C ASP A 138 -9.82 3.48 -34.92
N ASP A 139 -8.53 3.74 -35.13
CA ASP A 139 -7.83 3.41 -36.37
C ASP A 139 -6.44 2.78 -36.16
N GLU A 140 -5.79 2.43 -37.27
CA GLU A 140 -4.47 1.78 -37.25
C GLU A 140 -3.38 2.70 -36.65
N THR A 141 -3.49 4.01 -36.83
CA THR A 141 -2.52 4.97 -36.28
C THR A 141 -2.66 5.03 -34.76
N HIS A 142 -3.90 5.05 -34.26
CA HIS A 142 -4.18 4.98 -32.83
C HIS A 142 -3.68 3.67 -32.22
N LEU A 143 -3.92 2.53 -32.89
CA LEU A 143 -3.44 1.23 -32.43
C LEU A 143 -1.90 1.18 -32.31
N ILE A 144 -1.18 1.74 -33.29
CA ILE A 144 0.29 1.80 -33.26
C ILE A 144 0.76 2.65 -32.06
N ARG A 145 0.17 3.83 -31.84
CA ARG A 145 0.47 4.70 -30.69
C ARG A 145 0.15 4.00 -29.36
N ALA A 146 -1.03 3.41 -29.24
CA ALA A 146 -1.45 2.68 -28.07
C ALA A 146 -0.45 1.57 -27.71
N ARG A 147 -0.04 0.77 -28.70
CA ARG A 147 0.89 -0.34 -28.49
C ARG A 147 2.31 0.09 -28.12
N ASN A 148 2.82 1.13 -28.76
CA ASN A 148 4.24 1.49 -28.66
C ASN A 148 4.54 2.56 -27.61
N GLU A 149 3.55 3.39 -27.26
CA GLU A 149 3.75 4.58 -26.44
C GLU A 149 2.89 4.56 -25.17
N ILE A 150 1.60 4.25 -25.28
CA ILE A 150 0.65 4.41 -24.15
C ILE A 150 0.58 3.16 -23.26
N TYR A 151 0.26 2.00 -23.84
CA TYR A 151 0.08 0.76 -23.11
C TYR A 151 1.31 0.32 -22.29
N PRO A 152 2.56 0.48 -22.77
CA PRO A 152 3.73 0.18 -21.95
C PRO A 152 3.81 1.02 -20.66
N VAL A 153 3.36 2.29 -20.70
CA VAL A 153 3.34 3.17 -19.53
C VAL A 153 2.22 2.77 -18.57
N VAL A 154 1.00 2.58 -19.09
CA VAL A 154 -0.15 2.06 -18.32
C VAL A 154 0.22 0.77 -17.58
N GLN A 155 0.89 -0.16 -18.25
CA GLN A 155 1.29 -1.43 -17.67
C GLN A 155 2.35 -1.27 -16.56
N VAL A 156 3.28 -0.32 -16.67
CA VAL A 156 4.28 -0.07 -15.63
C VAL A 156 3.64 0.53 -14.40
N ASP A 157 2.77 1.54 -14.57
CA ASP A 157 2.11 2.22 -13.45
C ASP A 157 1.19 1.27 -12.69
N ASP A 158 0.40 0.46 -13.40
CA ASP A 158 -0.46 -0.55 -12.78
C ASP A 158 0.36 -1.58 -11.98
N ASN A 159 1.49 -2.05 -12.52
CA ASN A 159 2.36 -3.00 -11.83
C ASN A 159 3.05 -2.37 -10.61
N GLN A 160 3.52 -1.13 -10.70
CA GLN A 160 4.08 -0.42 -9.56
C GLN A 160 3.02 -0.24 -8.46
N GLN A 161 1.79 0.13 -8.81
CA GLN A 161 0.72 0.30 -7.83
C GLN A 161 0.29 -1.03 -7.20
N ILE A 162 0.20 -2.12 -7.97
CA ILE A 162 -0.02 -3.47 -7.46
C ILE A 162 1.10 -3.86 -6.48
N ASN A 163 2.35 -3.56 -6.82
CA ASN A 163 3.48 -3.85 -5.96
C ASN A 163 3.48 -3.01 -4.66
N LEU A 164 3.16 -1.72 -4.75
CA LEU A 164 3.03 -0.85 -3.58
C LEU A 164 1.91 -1.31 -2.64
N SER A 165 0.78 -1.78 -3.18
CA SER A 165 -0.35 -2.25 -2.36
C SER A 165 0.00 -3.42 -1.44
N LYS A 166 1.00 -4.24 -1.81
CA LYS A 166 1.45 -5.38 -1.00
C LYS A 166 2.03 -4.94 0.35
N PHE A 167 2.62 -3.75 0.45
CA PHE A 167 3.13 -3.20 1.71
C PHE A 167 2.02 -2.98 2.76
N LYS A 168 0.75 -2.93 2.35
CA LYS A 168 -0.41 -2.83 3.26
C LYS A 168 -0.97 -4.19 3.69
N THR A 169 -0.43 -5.28 3.17
CA THR A 169 -0.96 -6.63 3.40
C THR A 169 -0.15 -7.43 4.42
N ILE A 170 1.00 -6.89 4.86
CA ILE A 170 1.92 -7.49 5.82
C ILE A 170 2.43 -6.43 6.79
N GLY A 171 2.70 -6.83 8.03
CA GLY A 171 3.01 -5.93 9.14
C GLY A 171 2.23 -6.29 10.40
N PHE A 172 2.57 -5.63 11.51
CA PHE A 172 1.77 -5.62 12.73
C PHE A 172 0.59 -4.66 12.57
N PHE A 173 -0.60 -5.22 12.32
CA PHE A 173 -1.83 -4.45 12.17
C PHE A 173 -2.60 -4.46 13.49
N GLU A 174 -3.50 -5.42 13.65
CA GLU A 174 -4.27 -5.62 14.88
C GLU A 174 -3.37 -6.03 16.06
N GLU A 175 -2.17 -6.56 15.77
CA GLU A 175 -1.26 -7.10 16.76
C GLU A 175 -0.24 -6.10 17.31
N ARG A 176 -0.25 -4.84 16.84
CA ARG A 176 0.78 -3.83 17.18
C ARG A 176 0.91 -3.59 18.69
N ASP A 177 -0.19 -3.33 19.38
CA ASP A 177 -0.15 -3.09 20.84
C ASP A 177 0.28 -4.33 21.62
N LEU A 178 0.03 -5.52 21.06
CA LEU A 178 0.43 -6.77 21.68
C LEU A 178 1.93 -7.01 21.53
N ILE A 179 2.50 -6.81 20.35
CA ILE A 179 3.95 -6.98 20.15
C ILE A 179 4.76 -5.92 20.90
N ILE A 180 4.26 -4.68 21.03
CA ILE A 180 4.90 -3.64 21.87
C ILE A 180 4.99 -4.11 23.32
N ARG A 181 3.91 -4.69 23.87
CA ARG A 181 3.92 -5.27 25.22
C ARG A 181 4.93 -6.41 25.35
N HIS A 182 5.05 -7.28 24.35
CA HIS A 182 6.06 -8.36 24.37
C HIS A 182 7.48 -7.81 24.49
N ILE A 183 7.79 -6.73 23.77
CA ILE A 183 9.10 -6.06 23.86
C ILE A 183 9.30 -5.42 25.23
N HIS A 184 8.28 -4.72 25.75
CA HIS A 184 8.34 -4.11 27.09
C HIS A 184 8.60 -5.17 28.16
N ASP A 185 7.75 -6.19 28.25
CA ASP A 185 7.85 -7.25 29.27
C ASP A 185 9.20 -7.97 29.18
N PHE A 186 9.67 -8.25 27.96
CA PHE A 186 10.99 -8.84 27.74
C PHE A 186 12.12 -7.93 28.23
N PHE A 187 12.14 -6.67 27.77
CA PHE A 187 13.24 -5.75 28.11
C PHE A 187 13.22 -5.35 29.59
N GLU A 188 12.06 -5.25 30.23
CA GLU A 188 11.95 -5.08 31.68
C GLU A 188 12.65 -6.21 32.43
N SER A 189 12.35 -7.47 32.08
CA SER A 189 12.94 -8.64 32.75
C SER A 189 14.45 -8.74 32.54
N VAL A 190 14.94 -8.62 31.29
CA VAL A 190 16.40 -8.72 31.03
C VAL A 190 17.18 -7.55 31.63
N ASN A 191 16.61 -6.33 31.64
CA ASN A 191 17.25 -5.17 32.27
C ASN A 191 17.35 -5.34 33.80
N ALA A 192 16.30 -5.85 34.44
CA ALA A 192 16.29 -6.12 35.88
C ALA A 192 17.37 -7.15 36.27
N HIS A 193 17.59 -8.15 35.43
CA HIS A 193 18.59 -9.20 35.64
C HIS A 193 19.98 -8.88 35.07
N ARG A 194 20.15 -7.69 34.46
CA ARG A 194 21.39 -7.26 33.78
C ARG A 194 21.86 -8.25 32.72
N ILE A 195 20.91 -8.86 32.01
CA ILE A 195 21.15 -9.75 30.88
C ILE A 195 21.38 -8.90 29.64
N ARG A 196 22.50 -9.15 28.96
CA ARG A 196 22.85 -8.43 27.73
C ARG A 196 21.97 -8.92 26.60
N ALA A 197 21.09 -8.04 26.12
CA ALA A 197 20.23 -8.27 24.99
C ALA A 197 20.15 -7.02 24.10
N CYS A 198 20.05 -7.19 22.79
CA CYS A 198 19.83 -6.06 21.88
C CYS A 198 18.90 -6.42 20.72
N ILE A 199 18.16 -5.43 20.23
CA ILE A 199 17.36 -5.56 19.01
C ILE A 199 18.28 -5.79 17.79
N MET A 200 17.80 -6.55 16.81
CA MET A 200 18.59 -6.98 15.64
C MET A 200 17.75 -6.95 14.35
N PHE A 201 18.39 -7.18 13.20
CA PHE A 201 17.75 -7.35 11.89
C PHE A 201 16.75 -6.22 11.55
N GLY A 202 15.53 -6.58 11.11
CA GLY A 202 14.47 -5.64 10.78
C GLY A 202 14.06 -4.74 11.95
N THR A 203 14.12 -5.24 13.18
CA THR A 203 13.80 -4.45 14.40
C THR A 203 14.82 -3.34 14.63
N LEU A 204 16.12 -3.64 14.50
CA LEU A 204 17.18 -2.62 14.60
C LEU A 204 17.07 -1.59 13.48
N LEU A 205 16.85 -2.05 12.24
CA LEU A 205 16.63 -1.16 11.10
C LEU A 205 15.42 -0.25 11.33
N GLY A 206 14.31 -0.79 11.81
CA GLY A 206 13.12 -0.01 12.17
C GLY A 206 13.47 1.10 13.15
N LYS A 207 14.14 0.76 14.24
CA LYS A 207 14.54 1.74 15.26
C LYS A 207 15.38 2.88 14.67
N LEU A 208 16.36 2.59 13.81
CA LEU A 208 17.22 3.62 13.23
C LEU A 208 16.53 4.45 12.16
N ARG A 209 15.69 3.82 11.33
CA ARG A 209 15.09 4.43 10.13
C ARG A 209 13.77 5.14 10.41
N HIS A 210 12.95 4.57 11.29
CA HIS A 210 11.58 5.01 11.54
C HIS A 210 11.38 5.52 12.97
N ASN A 211 12.35 5.29 13.86
CA ASN A 211 12.15 5.43 15.31
C ASN A 211 10.97 4.59 15.83
N ASP A 212 10.67 3.49 15.14
CA ASP A 212 9.51 2.60 15.31
C ASP A 212 9.83 1.24 14.65
N PHE A 213 8.88 0.32 14.53
CA PHE A 213 8.99 -0.83 13.63
C PHE A 213 8.96 -0.40 12.16
N ILE A 214 9.45 -1.28 11.28
CA ILE A 214 9.20 -1.13 9.84
C ILE A 214 7.70 -1.36 9.60
N PRO A 215 6.98 -0.46 8.90
CA PRO A 215 5.51 -0.54 8.83
C PRO A 215 4.96 -1.83 8.19
N TRP A 216 5.75 -2.49 7.36
CA TRP A 216 5.42 -3.72 6.65
C TRP A 216 6.15 -4.96 7.16
N ASP A 217 6.65 -4.91 8.39
CA ASP A 217 7.39 -6.00 9.02
C ASP A 217 6.55 -6.63 10.14
N ASP A 218 6.53 -7.96 10.16
CA ASP A 218 5.64 -8.75 11.03
C ASP A 218 6.40 -9.66 12.00
N ASP A 219 7.69 -9.42 12.18
CA ASP A 219 8.52 -10.03 13.21
C ASP A 219 9.27 -9.00 14.07
N VAL A 220 9.77 -9.48 15.19
CA VAL A 220 10.67 -8.75 16.07
C VAL A 220 11.81 -9.69 16.45
N ASP A 221 13.04 -9.22 16.32
CA ASP A 221 14.24 -10.01 16.59
C ASP A 221 15.13 -9.35 17.64
N ILE A 222 15.54 -10.16 18.61
CA ILE A 222 16.41 -9.78 19.70
C ILE A 222 17.52 -10.82 19.84
N VAL A 223 18.76 -10.37 19.95
CA VAL A 223 19.90 -11.22 20.32
C VAL A 223 20.09 -11.18 21.82
N VAL A 224 20.28 -12.33 22.45
CA VAL A 224 20.62 -12.45 23.88
C VAL A 224 22.01 -13.08 24.01
N PHE A 225 22.93 -12.35 24.63
CA PHE A 225 24.32 -12.80 24.80
C PHE A 225 24.50 -13.69 26.02
N ASP A 226 23.66 -13.54 27.04
CA ASP A 226 23.68 -14.35 28.26
C ASP A 226 22.53 -15.37 28.25
N PHE A 227 22.44 -16.17 27.18
CA PHE A 227 21.24 -16.95 26.85
C PHE A 227 20.83 -17.97 27.93
N ASP A 228 21.77 -18.73 28.49
CA ASP A 228 21.47 -19.67 29.58
C ASP A 228 21.02 -18.93 30.86
N ALA A 229 21.56 -17.73 31.11
CA ALA A 229 21.14 -16.89 32.22
C ALA A 229 19.71 -16.37 32.01
N PHE A 230 19.35 -16.04 30.77
CA PHE A 230 18.00 -15.63 30.37
C PHE A 230 16.99 -16.76 30.59
N LEU A 231 17.31 -17.98 30.15
CA LEU A 231 16.47 -19.14 30.39
C LEU A 231 16.30 -19.44 31.88
N ALA A 232 17.33 -19.22 32.70
CA ALA A 232 17.28 -19.50 34.12
C ALA A 232 16.52 -18.44 34.95
N GLN A 233 16.57 -17.17 34.53
CA GLN A 233 16.07 -16.04 35.33
C GLN A 233 14.85 -15.35 34.74
N CYS A 234 14.86 -15.06 33.43
CA CYS A 234 13.81 -14.26 32.79
C CYS A 234 12.68 -15.11 32.22
N ALA A 235 12.99 -16.26 31.62
CA ALA A 235 11.97 -17.14 31.04
C ALA A 235 10.88 -17.55 32.06
N PRO A 236 11.20 -17.96 33.31
CA PRO A 236 10.18 -18.28 34.30
C PRO A 236 9.29 -17.09 34.72
N GLU A 237 9.82 -15.86 34.67
CA GLU A 237 9.04 -14.64 34.95
C GLU A 237 8.05 -14.35 33.82
N LEU A 238 8.52 -14.46 32.57
CA LEU A 238 7.66 -14.32 31.39
C LEU A 238 6.57 -15.40 31.39
N GLU A 239 6.90 -16.64 31.75
CA GLU A 239 5.93 -17.74 31.88
C GLU A 239 4.87 -17.45 32.95
N GLN A 240 5.25 -16.90 34.11
CA GLN A 240 4.28 -16.46 35.13
C GLN A 240 3.38 -15.32 34.63
N GLN A 241 3.87 -14.52 33.69
CA GLN A 241 3.11 -13.48 33.01
C GLN A 241 2.30 -14.02 31.81
N GLY A 242 2.21 -15.34 31.60
CA GLY A 242 1.40 -15.95 30.54
C GLY A 242 2.05 -16.00 29.17
N TYR A 243 3.37 -15.86 29.10
CA TYR A 243 4.14 -16.15 27.89
C TYR A 243 4.52 -17.63 27.80
N ALA A 244 4.58 -18.16 26.59
CA ALA A 244 5.31 -19.38 26.31
C ALA A 244 6.72 -19.02 25.81
N VAL A 245 7.72 -19.79 26.23
CA VAL A 245 9.09 -19.73 25.74
C VAL A 245 9.36 -21.00 24.94
N GLU A 246 9.11 -20.95 23.63
CA GLU A 246 9.20 -22.10 22.73
C GLU A 246 10.62 -22.21 22.13
N PRO A 247 11.39 -23.28 22.39
CA PRO A 247 12.74 -23.42 21.84
C PRO A 247 12.76 -23.46 20.30
N ASP A 248 13.68 -22.72 19.68
CA ASP A 248 13.99 -22.86 18.25
C ASP A 248 15.21 -23.77 18.11
N VAL A 249 14.95 -25.03 17.73
CA VAL A 249 15.98 -26.05 17.52
C VAL A 249 15.93 -26.49 16.05
N ARG A 250 17.04 -26.35 15.35
CA ARG A 250 17.21 -26.73 13.94
C ARG A 250 18.35 -27.73 13.84
N ASP A 251 18.10 -28.86 13.20
CA ASP A 251 19.08 -29.94 13.04
C ASP A 251 19.79 -30.37 14.35
N GLY A 252 19.03 -30.37 15.46
CA GLY A 252 19.53 -30.74 16.78
C GLY A 252 20.32 -29.65 17.50
N LYS A 253 20.46 -28.47 16.90
CA LYS A 253 21.17 -27.32 17.45
C LYS A 253 20.19 -26.25 17.90
N ARG A 254 20.42 -25.67 19.09
CA ARG A 254 19.64 -24.56 19.64
C ARG A 254 20.04 -23.27 18.92
N MET A 255 19.07 -22.62 18.28
CA MET A 255 19.23 -21.31 17.63
C MET A 255 18.80 -20.17 18.56
N GLY A 256 17.97 -20.52 19.55
CA GLY A 256 17.38 -19.57 20.48
C GLY A 256 15.98 -20.02 20.90
N CYS A 257 15.05 -19.08 21.03
CA CYS A 257 13.64 -19.37 21.31
C CYS A 257 12.70 -18.33 20.71
N ARG A 258 11.41 -18.65 20.63
CA ARG A 258 10.34 -17.68 20.36
C ARG A 258 9.56 -17.44 21.65
N ILE A 259 9.26 -16.19 21.94
CA ILE A 259 8.36 -15.83 23.03
C ILE A 259 7.08 -15.24 22.47
N PHE A 260 5.94 -15.65 23.03
CA PHE A 260 4.62 -15.17 22.65
C PHE A 260 3.64 -15.44 23.78
N ARG A 261 2.55 -14.69 23.83
CA ARG A 261 1.45 -14.92 24.76
C ARG A 261 0.68 -16.21 24.43
N GLU A 262 0.35 -17.02 25.44
CA GLU A 262 -0.35 -18.30 25.23
C GLU A 262 -1.77 -18.13 24.66
N ASP A 263 -2.41 -17.00 24.99
CA ASP A 263 -3.76 -16.61 24.57
C ASP A 263 -3.79 -15.88 23.22
N SER A 264 -2.64 -15.68 22.57
CA SER A 264 -2.54 -15.14 21.21
C SER A 264 -3.10 -16.08 20.14
N ALA A 265 -3.23 -15.59 18.90
CA ALA A 265 -3.77 -16.37 17.81
C ALA A 265 -2.88 -17.56 17.42
N MET A 266 -3.47 -18.73 17.19
CA MET A 266 -2.73 -19.91 16.71
C MET A 266 -2.17 -19.70 15.31
N VAL A 267 -0.89 -20.05 15.13
CA VAL A 267 -0.25 -20.01 13.81
C VAL A 267 -0.70 -21.21 12.97
N PRO A 268 -1.26 -21.00 11.77
CA PRO A 268 -1.73 -22.10 10.92
C PRO A 268 -0.65 -23.14 10.60
N GLY A 269 -0.90 -24.41 10.95
CA GLY A 269 0.03 -25.51 10.71
C GLY A 269 1.22 -25.58 11.69
N LYS A 270 1.29 -24.70 12.69
CA LYS A 270 2.32 -24.69 13.73
C LYS A 270 1.64 -24.65 15.12
N PRO A 271 1.11 -25.78 15.62
CA PRO A 271 0.25 -25.80 16.81
C PRO A 271 0.92 -25.32 18.10
N ARG A 272 2.26 -25.32 18.14
CA ARG A 272 3.06 -24.83 19.27
C ARG A 272 3.36 -23.34 19.21
N LEU A 273 3.05 -22.64 18.13
CA LEU A 273 3.32 -21.21 17.98
C LEU A 273 2.04 -20.39 18.06
N ARG A 274 2.17 -19.17 18.60
CA ARG A 274 1.16 -18.12 18.52
C ARG A 274 1.76 -16.86 17.90
N PHE A 275 0.91 -16.06 17.26
CA PHE A 275 1.28 -14.78 16.65
C PHE A 275 0.58 -13.61 17.39
N PRO A 276 1.27 -12.49 17.62
CA PRO A 276 2.66 -12.20 17.26
C PRO A 276 3.66 -12.88 18.22
N TRP A 277 4.91 -13.03 17.78
CA TRP A 277 6.00 -13.52 18.62
C TRP A 277 7.24 -12.65 18.49
N VAL A 278 8.13 -12.72 19.48
CA VAL A 278 9.48 -12.18 19.41
C VAL A 278 10.46 -13.34 19.20
N GLY A 279 11.30 -13.23 18.17
CA GLY A 279 12.43 -14.13 17.92
C GLY A 279 13.61 -13.77 18.81
N ILE A 280 13.99 -14.66 19.71
CA ILE A 280 15.18 -14.52 20.55
C ILE A 280 16.28 -15.40 19.97
N TRP A 281 17.38 -14.77 19.58
CA TRP A 281 18.52 -15.41 18.95
C TRP A 281 19.65 -15.62 19.96
N GLU A 282 20.18 -16.83 19.96
CA GLU A 282 21.43 -17.17 20.66
C GLU A 282 22.59 -16.98 19.69
N HIS A 283 23.65 -16.32 20.18
CA HIS A 283 24.86 -16.13 19.40
C HIS A 283 25.85 -17.27 19.63
N GLU A 284 26.67 -17.50 18.62
CA GLU A 284 27.86 -18.35 18.71
C GLU A 284 29.10 -17.52 18.43
N VAL A 285 30.22 -17.92 19.04
CA VAL A 285 31.53 -17.38 18.71
C VAL A 285 32.31 -18.49 18.02
N ASN A 286 32.61 -18.29 16.74
CA ASN A 286 33.37 -19.24 15.93
C ASN A 286 34.86 -19.24 16.29
N GLU A 287 35.62 -20.20 15.72
CA GLU A 287 37.07 -20.31 15.93
C GLU A 287 37.85 -19.05 15.53
N ASP A 288 37.32 -18.27 14.58
CA ASP A 288 37.89 -16.99 14.14
C ASP A 288 37.56 -15.82 15.09
N GLY A 289 36.83 -16.09 16.18
CA GLY A 289 36.41 -15.10 17.17
C GLY A 289 35.25 -14.22 16.71
N LEU A 290 34.64 -14.50 15.54
CA LEU A 290 33.50 -13.74 15.04
C LEU A 290 32.19 -14.29 15.60
N ILE A 291 31.23 -13.39 15.77
CA ILE A 291 29.88 -13.71 16.22
C ILE A 291 29.05 -14.16 15.03
N VAL A 292 28.31 -15.25 15.21
CA VAL A 292 27.36 -15.79 14.22
C VAL A 292 26.01 -16.05 14.90
N LEU A 293 24.93 -15.75 14.18
CA LEU A 293 23.55 -15.98 14.61
C LEU A 293 22.96 -17.12 13.78
N SER A 294 23.27 -18.37 14.14
CA SER A 294 22.83 -19.54 13.39
C SER A 294 21.31 -19.55 13.16
N PRO A 295 20.82 -19.96 11.97
CA PRO A 295 21.57 -20.57 10.88
C PRO A 295 22.10 -19.57 9.84
N GLU A 296 22.11 -18.27 10.14
CA GLU A 296 22.71 -17.29 9.23
C GLU A 296 24.22 -17.54 9.12
N ASP A 297 24.77 -17.42 7.91
CA ASP A 297 26.21 -17.57 7.66
C ASP A 297 26.98 -16.24 7.85
N ILE A 298 26.28 -15.19 8.26
CA ILE A 298 26.81 -13.84 8.41
C ILE A 298 27.70 -13.76 9.66
N ARG A 299 28.89 -13.18 9.50
CA ARG A 299 29.90 -13.08 10.55
C ARG A 299 30.08 -11.62 10.97
N TYR A 300 29.89 -11.36 12.25
CA TYR A 300 29.98 -10.04 12.85
C TYR A 300 31.21 -9.93 13.75
N LYS A 301 31.83 -8.75 13.78
CA LYS A 301 32.92 -8.52 14.73
C LYS A 301 32.34 -8.30 16.14
N PRO A 302 32.92 -8.90 17.18
CA PRO A 302 32.46 -8.68 18.56
C PRO A 302 32.47 -7.20 18.98
N GLU A 303 33.41 -6.40 18.47
CA GLU A 303 33.53 -4.96 18.74
C GLU A 303 32.41 -4.10 18.14
N ASP A 304 31.72 -4.59 17.11
CA ASP A 304 30.55 -3.92 16.55
C ASP A 304 29.29 -4.20 17.37
N PHE A 305 29.29 -5.30 18.15
CA PHE A 305 28.24 -5.61 19.11
C PHE A 305 28.49 -4.98 20.48
N LEU A 306 29.67 -5.21 21.06
CA LEU A 306 29.94 -4.94 22.47
C LEU A 306 30.94 -3.78 22.66
N PRO A 307 30.75 -2.94 23.69
CA PRO A 307 29.65 -2.96 24.66
C PRO A 307 28.34 -2.47 24.03
N LEU A 308 27.22 -3.07 24.45
CA LEU A 308 25.89 -2.66 23.98
C LEU A 308 25.62 -1.20 24.37
N GLY A 309 25.00 -0.46 23.44
CA GLY A 309 24.35 0.81 23.73
C GLY A 309 22.92 0.61 24.23
N GLN A 310 22.27 1.70 24.60
CA GLN A 310 20.86 1.71 25.01
C GLN A 310 20.12 2.86 24.36
N VAL A 311 18.92 2.60 23.86
CA VAL A 311 18.03 3.58 23.22
C VAL A 311 16.59 3.35 23.69
N ASP A 312 15.75 4.38 23.64
CA ASP A 312 14.31 4.20 23.82
C ASP A 312 13.69 3.61 22.56
N LEU A 313 12.88 2.56 22.66
CA LEU A 313 12.03 2.09 21.57
C LEU A 313 10.60 1.98 22.11
N LEU A 314 9.72 2.85 21.63
CA LEU A 314 8.30 2.85 22.00
C LEU A 314 8.09 2.92 23.53
N GLY A 315 8.92 3.71 24.24
CA GLY A 315 8.80 3.97 25.66
C GLY A 315 9.50 2.98 26.60
N ILE A 316 10.26 2.01 26.08
CA ILE A 316 11.11 1.13 26.90
C ILE A 316 12.60 1.27 26.50
N PRO A 317 13.54 1.31 27.47
CA PRO A 317 14.96 1.24 27.18
C PRO A 317 15.37 -0.15 26.66
N VAL A 318 15.77 -0.21 25.40
CA VAL A 318 16.24 -1.43 24.72
C VAL A 318 17.74 -1.36 24.44
N GLY A 319 18.40 -2.51 24.44
CA GLY A 319 19.79 -2.60 24.01
C GLY A 319 19.95 -2.49 22.49
N VAL A 320 21.04 -1.88 22.05
CA VAL A 320 21.46 -1.83 20.63
C VAL A 320 22.94 -2.21 20.52
N PRO A 321 23.40 -2.74 19.37
CA PRO A 321 24.83 -2.97 19.14
C PRO A 321 25.67 -1.70 19.31
N HIS A 322 26.97 -1.85 19.57
CA HIS A 322 27.94 -0.76 19.69
C HIS A 322 28.00 0.10 18.41
N ASN A 323 28.09 -0.56 17.24
CA ASN A 323 28.12 0.05 15.92
C ASN A 323 26.92 -0.43 15.09
N PRO A 324 25.70 0.07 15.36
CA PRO A 324 24.48 -0.49 14.77
C PRO A 324 24.43 -0.33 13.24
N THR A 325 25.02 0.75 12.70
CA THR A 325 25.18 0.95 11.24
C THR A 325 26.05 -0.13 10.60
N GLU A 326 27.20 -0.47 11.20
CA GLU A 326 28.09 -1.50 10.66
C GLU A 326 27.48 -2.90 10.75
N ILE A 327 26.71 -3.17 11.81
CA ILE A 327 25.92 -4.40 11.96
C ILE A 327 24.91 -4.53 10.81
N LEU A 328 24.16 -3.47 10.49
CA LEU A 328 23.20 -3.50 9.39
C LEU A 328 23.89 -3.57 8.02
N ASN A 329 24.99 -2.85 7.81
CA ASN A 329 25.79 -2.95 6.57
C ASN A 329 26.27 -4.38 6.33
N THR A 330 26.73 -5.05 7.39
CA THR A 330 27.16 -6.45 7.34
C THR A 330 25.98 -7.38 7.05
N TYR A 331 24.81 -7.14 7.64
CA TYR A 331 23.63 -7.96 7.46
C TYR A 331 23.02 -7.85 6.05
N PHE A 332 22.80 -6.62 5.57
CA PHE A 332 22.19 -6.37 4.27
C PHE A 332 23.18 -6.48 3.10
N GLY A 333 24.49 -6.44 3.39
CA GLY A 333 25.52 -6.39 2.35
C GLY A 333 25.50 -5.10 1.54
N SER A 334 24.86 -4.05 2.05
CA SER A 334 24.72 -2.74 1.42
C SER A 334 24.58 -1.64 2.48
N ASP A 335 24.76 -0.39 2.07
CA ASP A 335 24.54 0.82 2.86
C ASP A 335 23.30 1.61 2.43
N ASP A 336 22.54 1.10 1.44
CA ASP A 336 21.37 1.75 0.84
C ASP A 336 20.05 1.53 1.61
N TRP A 337 20.09 0.85 2.76
CA TRP A 337 18.90 0.47 3.54
C TRP A 337 18.15 1.66 4.16
N MET A 338 18.76 2.85 4.16
CA MET A 338 18.09 4.12 4.51
C MET A 338 17.28 4.70 3.35
N GLU A 339 17.61 4.38 2.11
CA GLU A 339 17.04 4.94 0.89
C GLU A 339 16.10 3.97 0.18
N VAL A 340 16.33 2.66 0.33
CA VAL A 340 15.54 1.61 -0.32
C VAL A 340 14.92 0.64 0.68
N CYS A 341 13.86 -0.03 0.23
CA CYS A 341 13.20 -1.08 0.96
C CYS A 341 12.68 -2.17 0.03
N GLN A 342 12.33 -3.30 0.61
CA GLN A 342 11.77 -4.46 -0.08
C GLN A 342 10.60 -5.00 0.73
N LEU A 343 9.73 -5.75 0.04
CA LEU A 343 8.68 -6.53 0.68
C LEU A 343 9.32 -7.72 1.43
N PRO A 344 8.80 -8.11 2.60
CA PRO A 344 9.33 -9.26 3.32
C PRO A 344 9.07 -10.54 2.53
N TYR A 345 10.06 -11.43 2.51
CA TYR A 345 9.96 -12.71 1.81
C TYR A 345 9.23 -13.79 2.65
N ARG A 346 9.01 -13.55 3.94
CA ARG A 346 8.26 -14.42 4.87
C ARG A 346 7.04 -13.72 5.44
N ASP A 347 6.01 -14.51 5.72
CA ASP A 347 4.79 -14.14 6.46
C ASP A 347 4.78 -14.93 7.78
N HIS A 348 5.10 -14.25 8.88
CA HIS A 348 5.19 -14.86 10.19
C HIS A 348 3.82 -15.18 10.78
N ARG A 349 2.78 -14.40 10.45
CA ARG A 349 1.39 -14.76 10.78
C ARG A 349 1.01 -16.15 10.20
N LYS A 350 1.61 -16.55 9.07
CA LYS A 350 1.47 -17.88 8.47
C LYS A 350 2.60 -18.87 8.80
N GLY A 351 3.36 -18.62 9.86
CA GLY A 351 4.41 -19.52 10.36
C GLY A 351 5.73 -19.45 9.59
N GLY A 352 6.02 -18.29 8.98
CA GLY A 352 7.25 -18.02 8.23
C GLY A 352 7.24 -18.62 6.82
N LYS A 353 6.05 -18.81 6.22
CA LYS A 353 5.90 -19.26 4.83
C LYS A 353 6.32 -18.16 3.87
N LEU A 354 6.75 -18.54 2.67
CA LEU A 354 7.10 -17.56 1.63
C LEU A 354 5.87 -16.75 1.22
N THR A 355 6.05 -15.42 1.11
CA THR A 355 4.98 -14.50 0.67
C THR A 355 4.70 -14.61 -0.83
N GLY A 356 5.72 -14.98 -1.62
CA GLY A 356 5.67 -14.91 -3.08
C GLY A 356 5.71 -13.48 -3.62
N PHE A 357 6.05 -12.50 -2.77
CA PHE A 357 6.28 -11.13 -3.20
C PHE A 357 7.52 -11.04 -4.10
N PRO A 358 7.55 -10.09 -5.06
CA PRO A 358 8.73 -9.87 -5.87
C PRO A 358 9.87 -9.33 -5.02
N ASP A 359 11.11 -9.66 -5.40
CA ASP A 359 12.34 -9.20 -4.74
C ASP A 359 12.75 -7.78 -5.18
N ASP A 360 11.80 -6.99 -5.68
CA ASP A 360 12.03 -5.66 -6.20
C ASP A 360 12.47 -4.70 -5.08
N LYS A 361 13.46 -3.85 -5.36
CA LYS A 361 13.85 -2.74 -4.49
C LYS A 361 12.99 -1.51 -4.82
N PHE A 362 12.42 -0.90 -3.78
CA PHE A 362 11.61 0.31 -3.87
C PHE A 362 12.31 1.47 -3.17
N ASN A 363 12.14 2.68 -3.72
CA ASN A 363 12.53 3.90 -3.01
C ASN A 363 11.66 4.05 -1.74
N LEU A 364 12.31 4.21 -0.59
CA LEU A 364 11.64 4.25 0.72
C LEU A 364 10.58 5.36 0.79
N GLN A 365 10.92 6.57 0.36
CA GLN A 365 10.00 7.71 0.45
C GLN A 365 8.74 7.51 -0.39
N THR A 366 8.87 6.84 -1.54
CA THR A 366 7.73 6.49 -2.39
C THR A 366 6.77 5.55 -1.65
N VAL A 367 7.29 4.53 -0.98
CA VAL A 367 6.47 3.60 -0.17
C VAL A 367 5.83 4.32 1.01
N LEU A 368 6.58 5.14 1.75
CA LEU A 368 6.04 5.89 2.89
C LEU A 368 4.93 6.87 2.47
N ASN A 369 5.11 7.57 1.35
CA ASN A 369 4.06 8.45 0.79
C ASN A 369 2.81 7.66 0.43
N TYR A 370 2.96 6.47 -0.18
CA TYR A 370 1.86 5.58 -0.51
C TYR A 370 1.09 5.10 0.73
N LEU A 371 1.80 4.75 1.81
CA LEU A 371 1.18 4.34 3.08
C LEU A 371 0.46 5.51 3.78
N ALA A 372 0.99 6.72 3.68
CA ALA A 372 0.39 7.92 4.28
C ALA A 372 -0.83 8.46 3.54
N ALA A 373 -0.89 8.33 2.21
CA ALA A 373 -1.94 8.91 1.35
C ALA A 373 -3.37 8.48 1.72
N GLU A 374 -3.55 7.29 2.31
CA GLU A 374 -4.87 6.78 2.72
C GLU A 374 -5.24 7.08 4.18
N GLN A 375 -4.35 7.68 4.99
CA GLN A 375 -4.72 8.20 6.32
C GLN A 375 -5.47 9.55 6.24
N LEU A 376 -5.54 10.14 5.04
CA LEU A 376 -6.12 11.48 4.81
C LEU A 376 -7.66 11.62 4.86
N PRO A 377 -8.52 10.58 4.82
CA PRO A 377 -9.97 10.81 4.96
C PRO A 377 -10.39 11.25 6.37
N ALA A 378 -9.62 10.94 7.42
CA ALA A 378 -10.03 11.18 8.81
C ALA A 378 -9.74 12.60 9.33
N LEU A 379 -8.87 13.37 8.68
CA LEU A 379 -8.43 14.69 9.17
C LEU A 379 -9.25 15.87 8.64
N ARG A 380 -10.19 15.66 7.70
CA ARG A 380 -11.09 16.73 7.21
C ARG A 380 -12.37 16.91 8.04
N GLU A 381 -12.75 15.95 8.88
CA GLU A 381 -13.93 16.08 9.75
C GLU A 381 -13.63 16.83 11.06
N VAL A 382 -12.38 16.86 11.53
CA VAL A 382 -12.04 17.58 12.77
C VAL A 382 -11.92 19.10 12.55
N ALA A 383 -11.45 19.53 11.36
CA ALA A 383 -11.26 20.96 11.08
C ALA A 383 -12.55 21.75 10.81
N LYS A 384 -13.71 21.09 10.66
CA LYS A 384 -15.01 21.76 10.47
C LYS A 384 -15.77 22.02 11.77
N ASN A 385 -15.39 21.40 12.89
CA ASN A 385 -16.11 21.55 14.16
C ASN A 385 -15.51 22.61 15.11
N ASP A 386 -14.42 23.29 14.72
CA ASP A 386 -13.80 24.36 15.51
C ASP A 386 -14.07 25.78 14.97
N ILE A 387 -15.08 25.92 14.10
CA ILE A 387 -15.59 27.23 13.66
C ILE A 387 -17.13 27.21 13.70
N GLU A 388 -17.71 27.12 14.90
CA GLU A 388 -19.04 27.65 15.21
C GLU A 388 -19.07 28.30 16.60
#